data_AF-A0A1G5KHI1-F1
#
_entry.id   AF-A0A1G5KHI1-F1
#
_cell.length_a   1.000
_cell.length_b   1.000
_cell.length_c   1.000
_cell.angle_alpha   90.00
_cell.angle_beta   90.00
_cell.angle_gamma   90.00
#
_symmetry.space_group_name_H-M   'P 1'
#
loop_
_entity.id
_entity.type
_entity.pdbx_description
1 polymer ?
#
loop_
_entity_poly.entity_id
_entity_poly.type
_entity_poly.pdbx_seq_one_letter_code
_entity_poly.pdbx_strand_id
1 'polypeptide(L)'
;MRGMAYQKLGQIDQARACIRQYATLGCMEGLDEAELQVVQEFKRKAEIHRYALEIEAGQVELLEGYVNLLLEYPEERLSGVKVITEAAVRHGWRIDFIIQILEEKVDGSGVGIDSLNNDDMYHYCYQKALYEQWMGRPQEAVEFILKAMCIADRLGMERHIIKCTAVLESLREMATEEQIEQYRVFLEGIK
;
A
#
# COMPACT_ATOMS: atom_id res chain seq x y z
N MET A 1 -10.45 14.81 -2.15
CA MET A 1 -11.24 14.09 -1.10
C MET A 1 -12.45 13.32 -1.65
N ARG A 2 -13.31 13.89 -2.52
CA ARG A 2 -14.50 13.18 -3.05
C ARG A 2 -14.18 11.87 -3.80
N GLY A 3 -13.15 11.86 -4.65
CA GLY A 3 -12.73 10.66 -5.39
C GLY A 3 -12.38 9.48 -4.47
N MET A 4 -11.57 9.73 -3.43
CA MET A 4 -11.22 8.72 -2.43
C MET A 4 -12.43 8.18 -1.67
N ALA A 5 -13.43 9.03 -1.38
CA ALA A 5 -14.66 8.58 -0.73
C ALA A 5 -15.45 7.64 -1.66
N TYR A 6 -15.59 7.98 -2.94
CA TYR A 6 -16.23 7.11 -3.92
C TYR A 6 -15.50 5.77 -4.07
N GLN A 7 -14.16 5.80 -4.12
CA GLN A 7 -13.33 4.60 -4.16
C GLN A 7 -13.57 3.69 -2.93
N LYS A 8 -13.54 4.25 -1.71
CA LYS A 8 -13.84 3.49 -0.48
C LYS A 8 -15.27 2.93 -0.42
N LEU A 9 -16.21 3.55 -1.14
CA LEU A 9 -17.60 3.08 -1.26
C LEU A 9 -17.82 2.12 -2.44
N GLY A 10 -16.77 1.73 -3.18
CA GLY A 10 -16.88 0.88 -4.37
C GLY A 10 -17.53 1.57 -5.57
N GLN A 11 -17.68 2.89 -5.52
CA GLN A 11 -18.30 3.72 -6.57
C GLN A 11 -17.27 4.09 -7.63
N ILE A 12 -16.80 3.07 -8.37
CA ILE A 12 -15.65 3.16 -9.28
C ILE A 12 -15.84 4.23 -10.36
N ASP A 13 -17.00 4.32 -11.00
CA ASP A 13 -17.20 5.29 -12.08
C ASP A 13 -17.19 6.75 -11.61
N GLN A 14 -17.67 7.00 -10.39
CA GLN A 14 -17.63 8.31 -9.77
C GLN A 14 -16.20 8.66 -9.33
N ALA A 15 -15.44 7.68 -8.84
CA ALA A 15 -14.01 7.85 -8.56
C ALA A 15 -13.24 8.18 -9.86
N ARG A 16 -13.46 7.43 -10.95
CA ARG A 16 -12.89 7.71 -12.29
C ARG A 16 -13.25 9.12 -12.77
N ALA A 17 -14.51 9.53 -12.60
CA ALA A 17 -14.96 10.87 -12.99
C ALA A 17 -14.23 11.97 -12.21
N CYS A 18 -13.97 11.77 -10.91
CA CYS A 18 -13.14 12.69 -10.14
C CYS A 18 -11.70 12.75 -10.67
N ILE A 19 -11.10 11.60 -11.04
CA ILE A 19 -9.75 11.56 -11.60
C ILE A 19 -9.65 12.34 -12.91
N ARG A 20 -10.62 12.14 -13.81
CA ARG A 20 -10.67 12.86 -15.09
C ARG A 20 -10.69 14.39 -14.94
N GLN A 21 -11.36 14.91 -13.92
CA GLN A 21 -11.49 16.36 -13.72
C GLN A 21 -10.13 17.04 -13.50
N TYR A 22 -9.24 16.42 -12.72
CA TYR A 22 -7.92 17.00 -12.46
C TYR A 22 -6.86 16.55 -13.48
N ALA A 23 -7.08 15.46 -14.22
CA ALA A 23 -6.26 15.09 -15.38
C ALA A 23 -6.29 16.16 -16.49
N THR A 24 -7.36 16.95 -16.57
CA THR A 24 -7.56 17.96 -17.62
C THR A 24 -7.25 19.40 -17.17
N LEU A 25 -6.60 19.61 -16.02
CA LEU A 25 -6.35 20.95 -15.45
C LEU A 25 -5.40 21.86 -16.26
N GLY A 26 -4.97 21.45 -17.47
CA GLY A 26 -4.07 22.21 -18.33
C GLY A 26 -4.71 22.89 -19.53
N CYS A 27 -6.05 22.95 -19.63
CA CYS A 27 -6.75 23.66 -20.71
C CYS A 27 -6.89 25.17 -20.44
N MET A 28 -5.85 25.80 -19.89
CA MET A 28 -5.83 27.23 -19.58
C MET A 28 -4.79 27.91 -20.46
N GLU A 29 -5.18 28.97 -21.16
CA GLU A 29 -4.27 29.79 -21.95
C GLU A 29 -3.48 30.75 -21.04
N GLY A 30 -2.21 30.99 -21.35
CA GLY A 30 -1.38 32.00 -20.66
C GLY A 30 -0.60 31.52 -19.43
N LEU A 31 -0.41 30.21 -19.25
CA LEU A 31 0.36 29.68 -18.13
C LEU A 31 1.86 30.03 -18.23
N ASP A 32 2.45 30.39 -17.10
CA ASP A 32 3.90 30.52 -16.96
C ASP A 32 4.59 29.15 -16.76
N GLU A 33 5.92 29.15 -16.69
CA GLU A 33 6.71 27.92 -16.56
C GLU A 33 6.45 27.17 -15.25
N ALA A 34 6.24 27.87 -14.14
CA ALA A 34 5.96 27.26 -12.84
C ALA A 34 4.55 26.64 -12.84
N GLU A 35 3.58 27.33 -13.42
CA GLU A 35 2.22 26.84 -13.59
C GLU A 35 2.17 25.60 -14.51
N LEU A 36 2.98 25.58 -15.57
CA LEU A 36 3.10 24.41 -16.44
C LEU A 36 3.65 23.19 -15.70
N GLN A 37 4.65 23.38 -14.83
CA GLN A 37 5.20 22.29 -14.00
C GLN A 37 4.14 21.71 -13.07
N VAL A 38 3.36 22.56 -12.41
CA VAL A 38 2.24 22.14 -11.54
C VAL A 38 1.21 21.34 -12.34
N VAL A 39 0.83 21.81 -13.53
CA VAL A 39 -0.11 21.08 -14.41
C VAL A 39 0.42 19.68 -14.78
N GLN A 40 1.72 19.56 -15.10
CA GLN A 40 2.31 18.26 -15.41
C GLN A 40 2.33 17.33 -14.20
N GLU A 41 2.59 17.85 -13.00
CA GLU A 41 2.50 17.07 -11.77
C GLU A 41 1.08 16.55 -11.52
N PHE A 42 0.05 17.38 -11.71
CA PHE A 42 -1.34 16.94 -11.57
C PHE A 42 -1.75 15.89 -12.60
N LYS A 43 -1.28 16.01 -13.85
CA LYS A 43 -1.50 15.01 -14.89
C LYS A 43 -0.87 13.67 -14.53
N ARG A 44 0.38 13.70 -14.06
CA ARG A 44 1.09 12.51 -13.56
C ARG A 44 0.33 11.86 -12.40
N LYS A 45 -0.03 12.63 -11.38
CA LYS A 45 -0.82 12.13 -10.24
C LYS A 45 -2.15 11.54 -10.69
N ALA A 46 -2.79 12.11 -11.70
CA ALA A 46 -4.04 11.59 -12.24
C ALA A 46 -3.85 10.22 -12.89
N GLU A 47 -2.75 10.02 -13.61
CA GLU A 47 -2.41 8.73 -14.20
C GLU A 47 -2.12 7.68 -13.13
N ILE A 48 -1.31 8.01 -12.12
CA ILE A 48 -0.98 7.10 -11.01
C ILE A 48 -2.26 6.68 -10.26
N HIS A 49 -3.10 7.64 -9.88
CA HIS A 49 -4.37 7.34 -9.21
C HIS A 49 -5.35 6.57 -10.09
N ARG A 50 -5.33 6.79 -11.42
CA ARG A 50 -6.15 5.99 -12.35
C ARG A 50 -5.70 4.54 -12.31
N TYR A 51 -4.40 4.27 -12.44
CA TYR A 51 -3.89 2.91 -12.33
C TYR A 51 -4.26 2.27 -10.98
N ALA A 52 -4.02 2.96 -9.87
CA ALA A 52 -4.39 2.47 -8.54
C ALA A 52 -5.86 2.04 -8.46
N LEU A 53 -6.77 2.87 -8.96
CA LEU A 53 -8.21 2.59 -8.98
C LEU A 53 -8.56 1.35 -9.83
N GLU A 54 -7.97 1.21 -11.01
CA GLU A 54 -8.24 0.06 -11.88
C GLU A 54 -7.67 -1.25 -11.30
N ILE A 55 -6.49 -1.17 -10.66
CA ILE A 55 -5.88 -2.30 -9.95
C ILE A 55 -6.76 -2.76 -8.79
N GLU A 56 -7.26 -1.83 -7.96
CA GLU A 56 -8.22 -2.17 -6.90
C GLU A 56 -9.51 -2.80 -7.45
N ALA A 57 -9.96 -2.36 -8.62
CA ALA A 57 -11.12 -2.88 -9.33
C ALA A 57 -10.87 -4.23 -10.02
N GLY A 58 -9.65 -4.78 -9.95
CA GLY A 58 -9.34 -6.12 -10.45
C GLY A 58 -8.85 -6.18 -11.89
N GLN A 59 -8.40 -5.06 -12.48
CA GLN A 59 -7.85 -5.03 -13.85
C GLN A 59 -6.37 -5.45 -13.85
N VAL A 60 -6.11 -6.75 -13.69
CA VAL A 60 -4.75 -7.30 -13.56
C VAL A 60 -3.88 -7.02 -14.79
N GLU A 61 -4.48 -6.84 -15.95
CA GLU A 61 -3.80 -6.54 -17.22
C GLU A 61 -3.05 -5.19 -17.18
N LEU A 62 -3.45 -4.29 -16.28
CA LEU A 62 -2.81 -2.98 -16.09
C LEU A 62 -1.66 -3.02 -15.08
N LEU A 63 -1.42 -4.17 -14.43
CA LEU A 63 -0.47 -4.30 -13.33
C LEU A 63 0.97 -4.01 -13.77
N GLU A 64 1.39 -4.53 -14.93
CA GLU A 64 2.73 -4.27 -15.47
C GLU A 64 2.95 -2.77 -15.72
N GLY A 65 1.97 -2.10 -16.34
CA GLY A 65 2.02 -0.66 -16.57
C GLY A 65 2.10 0.13 -15.26
N TYR A 66 1.36 -0.30 -14.24
CA TYR A 66 1.40 0.35 -12.93
C TYR A 66 2.77 0.16 -12.24
N VAL A 67 3.33 -1.06 -12.28
CA VAL A 67 4.66 -1.34 -11.72
C VAL A 67 5.73 -0.46 -12.37
N ASN A 68 5.71 -0.34 -13.70
CA ASN A 68 6.65 0.55 -14.42
C ASN A 68 6.54 2.01 -13.95
N LEU A 69 5.32 2.49 -13.73
CA LEU A 69 5.07 3.83 -13.23
C LEU A 69 5.61 4.03 -11.81
N LEU A 70 5.47 3.05 -10.91
CA LEU A 70 6.03 3.08 -9.55
C LEU A 70 7.55 2.97 -9.52
N LEU A 71 8.16 2.40 -10.56
CA LEU A 71 9.60 2.40 -10.74
C LEU A 71 10.12 3.76 -11.19
N GLU A 72 9.35 4.48 -12.00
CA GLU A 72 9.66 5.84 -12.47
C GLU A 72 9.47 6.91 -11.38
N TYR A 73 8.50 6.72 -10.48
CA TYR A 73 8.16 7.66 -9.39
C TYR A 73 8.32 7.02 -8.01
N PRO A 74 9.56 6.96 -7.46
CA PRO A 74 9.86 6.34 -6.17
C PRO A 74 9.03 6.86 -4.99
N GLU A 75 8.61 8.12 -5.02
CA GLU A 75 7.81 8.76 -3.99
C GLU A 75 6.39 8.16 -3.86
N GLU A 76 5.87 7.56 -4.92
CA GLU A 76 4.54 6.90 -4.94
C GLU A 76 4.63 5.40 -4.65
N ARG A 77 5.84 4.85 -4.54
CA ARG A 77 6.09 3.40 -4.50
C ARG A 77 5.39 2.70 -3.34
N LEU A 78 5.51 3.23 -2.11
CA LEU A 78 4.90 2.61 -0.93
C LEU A 78 3.37 2.53 -1.08
N SER A 79 2.74 3.64 -1.50
CA SER A 79 1.30 3.71 -1.77
C SER A 79 0.90 2.71 -2.86
N GLY A 80 1.69 2.62 -3.93
CA GLY A 80 1.45 1.69 -5.03
C GLY A 80 1.59 0.22 -4.66
N VAL A 81 2.65 -0.16 -3.93
CA VAL A 81 2.87 -1.53 -3.45
C VAL A 81 1.73 -1.95 -2.51
N LYS A 82 1.30 -1.06 -1.61
CA LYS A 82 0.12 -1.26 -0.76
C LYS A 82 -1.12 -1.59 -1.61
N VAL A 83 -1.42 -0.78 -2.64
CA VAL A 83 -2.57 -0.99 -3.53
C VAL A 83 -2.48 -2.34 -4.24
N ILE A 84 -1.31 -2.67 -4.79
CA ILE A 84 -1.07 -3.95 -5.49
C ILE A 84 -1.28 -5.13 -4.54
N THR A 85 -0.75 -5.04 -3.32
CA THR A 85 -0.83 -6.12 -2.33
C THR A 85 -2.27 -6.33 -1.85
N GLU A 86 -3.01 -5.25 -1.58
CA GLU A 86 -4.42 -5.31 -1.21
C GLU A 86 -5.26 -5.93 -2.34
N ALA A 87 -5.04 -5.51 -3.59
CA ALA A 87 -5.71 -6.06 -4.75
C ALA A 87 -5.37 -7.54 -4.97
N ALA A 88 -4.11 -7.93 -4.74
CA ALA A 88 -3.67 -9.32 -4.86
C ALA A 88 -4.34 -10.24 -3.84
N VAL A 89 -4.47 -9.81 -2.57
CA VAL A 89 -5.22 -10.56 -1.55
C VAL A 89 -6.70 -10.65 -1.92
N ARG A 90 -7.29 -9.55 -2.39
CA ARG A 90 -8.72 -9.50 -2.76
C ARG A 90 -9.07 -10.38 -3.96
N HIS A 91 -8.23 -10.37 -4.99
CA HIS A 91 -8.52 -10.97 -6.29
C HIS A 91 -7.73 -12.28 -6.54
N GLY A 92 -6.87 -12.68 -5.60
CA GLY A 92 -6.09 -13.92 -5.67
C GLY A 92 -4.94 -13.89 -6.66
N TRP A 93 -4.23 -12.76 -6.76
CA TRP A 93 -3.09 -12.62 -7.69
C TRP A 93 -1.78 -13.00 -7.02
N ARG A 94 -0.91 -13.73 -7.75
CA ARG A 94 0.45 -13.99 -7.30
C ARG A 94 1.37 -12.87 -7.75
N ILE A 95 1.93 -12.14 -6.78
CA ILE A 95 2.70 -10.91 -7.00
C ILE A 95 4.11 -10.99 -6.40
N ASP A 96 4.61 -12.17 -6.02
CA ASP A 96 5.93 -12.34 -5.38
C ASP A 96 7.05 -11.65 -6.18
N PHE A 97 7.08 -11.87 -7.49
CA PHE A 97 8.06 -11.25 -8.39
C PHE A 97 7.91 -9.72 -8.47
N ILE A 98 6.68 -9.20 -8.40
CA ILE A 98 6.41 -7.76 -8.43
C ILE A 98 6.89 -7.11 -7.15
N ILE A 99 6.60 -7.72 -6.00
CA ILE A 99 7.07 -7.23 -4.69
C ILE A 99 8.60 -7.21 -4.69
N GLN A 100 9.24 -8.30 -5.14
CA GLN A 100 10.70 -8.37 -5.25
C GLN A 100 11.28 -7.22 -6.08
N ILE A 101 10.72 -6.94 -7.28
CA ILE A 101 11.18 -5.83 -8.13
C ILE A 101 11.05 -4.47 -7.43
N LEU A 102 9.94 -4.25 -6.73
CA LEU A 102 9.65 -2.97 -6.09
C LEU A 102 10.48 -2.78 -4.80
N GLU A 103 10.83 -3.86 -4.11
CA GLU A 103 11.68 -3.84 -2.91
C GLU A 103 13.18 -3.77 -3.25
N GLU A 104 13.68 -4.46 -4.29
CA GLU A 104 15.10 -4.47 -4.66
C GLU A 104 15.63 -3.10 -5.12
N LYS A 105 14.79 -2.25 -5.70
CA LYS A 105 15.20 -0.91 -6.19
C LYS A 105 15.28 0.18 -5.12
N VAL A 106 15.26 -0.20 -3.85
CA VAL A 106 15.40 0.67 -2.69
C VAL A 106 16.84 1.17 -2.47
N ASP A 107 17.84 0.50 -3.04
CA ASP A 107 19.27 0.78 -2.80
C ASP A 107 19.83 2.06 -3.46
N GLY A 108 19.02 2.86 -4.15
CA GLY A 108 19.45 4.12 -4.78
C GLY A 108 19.05 5.41 -4.04
N SER A 109 18.01 5.38 -3.20
CA SER A 109 17.39 6.58 -2.61
C SER A 109 17.64 6.76 -1.11
N GLY A 110 18.29 5.81 -0.44
CA GLY A 110 18.62 5.86 1.00
C GLY A 110 17.43 5.80 1.97
N VAL A 111 16.19 5.85 1.45
CA VAL A 111 14.95 5.70 2.22
C VAL A 111 14.32 4.39 1.80
N GLY A 112 14.54 3.36 2.64
CA GLY A 112 13.85 2.09 2.56
C GLY A 112 12.35 2.25 2.46
N ILE A 113 11.64 1.41 1.69
CA ILE A 113 10.20 1.20 1.91
C ILE A 113 10.00 1.07 3.42
N ASP A 114 10.79 0.20 4.05
CA ASP A 114 10.87 -0.10 5.49
C ASP A 114 11.25 1.04 6.44
N SER A 115 11.73 2.18 5.96
CA SER A 115 12.15 3.29 6.82
C SER A 115 11.00 4.24 7.20
N LEU A 116 9.82 4.05 6.58
CA LEU A 116 8.65 4.91 6.78
C LEU A 116 7.75 4.35 7.89
N ASN A 117 7.64 5.06 9.01
CA ASN A 117 6.66 4.74 10.06
C ASN A 117 5.38 5.56 9.85
N ASN A 118 4.60 5.25 8.81
CA ASN A 118 3.36 5.97 8.48
C ASN A 118 2.18 5.01 8.25
N ASP A 119 0.99 5.57 8.06
CA ASP A 119 -0.26 4.82 7.84
C ASP A 119 -0.19 3.89 6.61
N ASP A 120 0.46 4.34 5.54
CA ASP A 120 0.64 3.51 4.34
C ASP A 120 1.55 2.30 4.60
N MET A 121 2.58 2.45 5.43
CA MET A 121 3.43 1.33 5.84
C MET A 121 2.67 0.34 6.71
N TYR A 122 1.85 0.82 7.66
CA TYR A 122 0.96 -0.04 8.42
C TYR A 122 0.09 -0.89 7.49
N HIS A 123 -0.57 -0.23 6.53
CA HIS A 123 -1.45 -0.89 5.58
C HIS A 123 -0.69 -1.85 4.66
N TYR A 124 0.50 -1.49 4.20
CA TYR A 124 1.36 -2.39 3.44
C TYR A 124 1.69 -3.65 4.23
N CYS A 125 2.25 -3.51 5.44
CA CYS A 125 2.62 -4.65 6.28
C CYS A 125 1.41 -5.54 6.61
N TYR A 126 0.27 -4.93 6.92
CA TYR A 126 -0.96 -5.69 7.19
C TYR A 126 -1.42 -6.50 5.97
N GLN A 127 -1.48 -5.90 4.79
CA GLN A 127 -1.89 -6.61 3.56
C GLN A 127 -0.86 -7.65 3.14
N LYS A 128 0.43 -7.36 3.31
CA LYS A 128 1.52 -8.30 3.07
C LYS A 128 1.41 -9.52 3.98
N ALA A 129 1.10 -9.35 5.26
CA ALA A 129 0.85 -10.46 6.17
C ALA A 129 -0.31 -11.36 5.69
N LEU A 130 -1.42 -10.77 5.25
CA LEU A 130 -2.55 -11.52 4.69
C LEU A 130 -2.17 -12.25 3.39
N TYR A 131 -1.36 -11.62 2.55
CA TYR A 131 -0.84 -12.21 1.33
C TYR A 131 0.05 -13.43 1.63
N GLU A 132 1.01 -13.29 2.55
CA GLU A 132 1.90 -14.37 2.95
C GLU A 132 1.12 -15.55 3.56
N GLN A 133 0.12 -15.26 4.39
CA GLN A 133 -0.79 -16.27 4.94
C GLN A 133 -1.52 -17.02 3.82
N TRP A 134 -2.09 -16.30 2.85
CA TRP A 134 -2.76 -16.89 1.70
C TRP A 134 -1.83 -17.75 0.83
N MET A 135 -0.57 -17.35 0.71
CA MET A 135 0.46 -18.09 -0.02
C MET A 135 1.02 -19.29 0.75
N GLY A 136 0.55 -19.56 1.97
CA GLY A 136 0.99 -20.68 2.80
C GLY A 136 2.36 -20.46 3.46
N ARG A 137 2.70 -19.19 3.73
CA ARG A 137 3.96 -18.74 4.35
C ARG A 137 3.66 -18.05 5.68
N PRO A 138 3.26 -18.82 6.71
CA PRO A 138 2.73 -18.27 7.96
C PRO A 138 3.80 -17.58 8.81
N GLN A 139 5.06 -17.99 8.73
CA GLN A 139 6.13 -17.39 9.52
C GLN A 139 6.43 -15.98 9.02
N GLU A 140 6.51 -15.81 7.70
CA GLU A 140 6.64 -14.53 7.03
C GLU A 140 5.41 -13.65 7.31
N ALA A 141 4.20 -14.23 7.30
CA ALA A 141 3.00 -13.51 7.68
C ALA A 141 3.07 -12.94 9.10
N VAL A 142 3.61 -13.71 10.06
CA VAL A 142 3.79 -13.27 11.45
C VAL A 142 4.83 -12.15 11.58
N GLU A 143 5.92 -12.18 10.81
CA GLU A 143 6.89 -11.09 10.79
C GLU A 143 6.25 -9.77 10.36
N PHE A 144 5.48 -9.80 9.27
CA PHE A 144 4.79 -8.61 8.77
C PHE A 144 3.68 -8.12 9.71
N ILE A 145 2.95 -9.03 10.38
CA ILE A 145 1.89 -8.60 11.31
C ILE A 145 2.47 -7.98 12.59
N LEU A 146 3.59 -8.49 13.09
CA LEU A 146 4.34 -7.88 14.20
C LEU A 146 4.86 -6.49 13.84
N LYS A 147 5.40 -6.32 12.64
CA LYS A 147 5.83 -5.01 12.12
C LYS A 147 4.65 -4.04 12.03
N ALA A 148 3.53 -4.45 11.45
CA ALA A 148 2.31 -3.65 11.39
C ALA A 148 1.83 -3.23 12.79
N MET A 149 1.87 -4.15 13.75
CA MET A 149 1.48 -3.92 15.13
C MET A 149 2.35 -2.84 15.80
N CYS A 150 3.68 -2.93 15.65
CA CYS A 150 4.62 -1.91 16.14
C CYS A 150 4.38 -0.52 15.53
N ILE A 151 4.06 -0.45 14.23
CA ILE A 151 3.75 0.83 13.57
C ILE A 151 2.43 1.39 14.10
N ALA A 152 1.41 0.55 14.26
CA ALA A 152 0.12 0.97 14.77
C ALA A 152 0.22 1.56 16.18
N ASP A 153 1.01 0.94 17.06
CA ASP A 153 1.30 1.46 18.41
C ASP A 153 1.99 2.83 18.37
N ARG A 154 3.08 2.96 17.59
CA ARG A 154 3.80 4.23 17.43
C ARG A 154 2.91 5.37 16.90
N LEU A 155 1.91 5.04 16.10
CA LEU A 155 0.98 6.00 15.50
C LEU A 155 -0.31 6.20 16.34
N GLY A 156 -0.45 5.54 17.50
CA GLY A 156 -1.65 5.66 18.34
C GLY A 156 -2.91 5.06 17.71
N MET A 157 -2.75 4.05 16.85
CA MET A 157 -3.83 3.44 16.09
C MET A 157 -4.40 2.20 16.78
N GLU A 158 -5.00 2.36 17.96
CA GLU A 158 -5.46 1.24 18.81
C GLU A 158 -6.35 0.20 18.08
N ARG A 159 -7.29 0.67 17.24
CA ARG A 159 -8.15 -0.24 16.46
C ARG A 159 -7.38 -1.13 15.48
N HIS A 160 -6.25 -0.63 14.99
CA HIS A 160 -5.37 -1.35 14.08
C HIS A 160 -4.54 -2.40 14.81
N ILE A 161 -4.16 -2.15 16.06
CA ILE A 161 -3.54 -3.16 16.94
C ILE A 161 -4.48 -4.35 17.15
N ILE A 162 -5.77 -4.10 17.43
CA ILE A 162 -6.77 -5.17 17.59
C ILE A 162 -6.86 -6.05 16.33
N LYS A 163 -6.81 -5.44 15.13
CA LYS A 163 -6.79 -6.20 13.86
C LYS A 163 -5.53 -7.05 13.73
N CYS A 164 -4.37 -6.51 14.08
CA CYS A 164 -3.11 -7.25 14.06
C CYS A 164 -3.15 -8.42 15.04
N THR A 165 -3.65 -8.21 16.26
CA THR A 165 -3.86 -9.27 17.26
C THR A 165 -4.73 -10.40 16.72
N ALA A 166 -5.86 -10.08 16.08
CA ALA A 166 -6.74 -11.11 15.52
C ALA A 166 -6.05 -11.97 14.45
N VAL A 167 -5.26 -11.35 13.57
CA VAL A 167 -4.49 -12.08 12.54
C VAL A 167 -3.39 -12.92 13.19
N LEU A 168 -2.64 -12.37 14.14
CA LEU A 168 -1.57 -13.09 14.82
C LEU A 168 -2.10 -14.30 15.61
N GLU A 169 -3.20 -14.15 16.35
CA GLU A 169 -3.83 -15.29 17.04
C GLU A 169 -4.26 -16.39 16.07
N SER A 170 -4.70 -16.04 14.85
CA SER A 170 -5.02 -17.03 13.81
C SER A 170 -3.80 -17.79 13.26
N LEU A 171 -2.60 -17.21 13.41
CA LEU A 171 -1.33 -17.77 12.96
C LEU A 171 -0.53 -18.42 14.09
N ARG A 172 -1.01 -18.34 15.34
CA ARG A 172 -0.26 -18.64 16.55
C ARG A 172 0.38 -20.03 16.58
N GLU A 173 -0.35 -21.05 16.10
CA GLU A 173 0.14 -22.44 16.08
C GLU A 173 1.26 -22.68 15.06
N MET A 174 1.37 -21.80 14.06
CA MET A 174 2.37 -21.89 12.99
C MET A 174 3.56 -20.93 13.20
N ALA A 175 3.44 -20.01 14.16
CA ALA A 175 4.47 -19.05 14.52
C ALA A 175 5.64 -19.75 15.26
N THR A 176 6.84 -19.17 15.15
CA THR A 176 8.00 -19.65 15.90
C THR A 176 7.90 -19.22 17.37
N GLU A 177 8.61 -19.93 18.25
CA GLU A 177 8.68 -19.56 19.68
C GLU A 177 9.19 -18.12 19.86
N GLU A 178 10.16 -17.70 19.04
CA GLU A 178 10.69 -16.34 19.06
C GLU A 178 9.62 -15.30 18.68
N GLN A 179 8.85 -15.55 17.63
CA GLN A 179 7.77 -14.65 17.21
C GLN A 179 6.68 -14.52 18.27
N ILE A 180 6.34 -15.63 18.93
CA ILE A 180 5.38 -15.63 20.04
C ILE A 180 5.90 -14.84 21.24
N GLU A 181 7.19 -14.96 21.54
CA GLU A 181 7.81 -14.19 22.62
C GLU A 181 7.87 -12.70 22.28
N GLN A 182 8.22 -12.32 21.05
CA GLN A 182 8.17 -10.93 20.59
C GLN A 182 6.76 -10.33 20.74
N TYR A 183 5.73 -11.10 20.37
CA TYR A 183 4.34 -10.69 20.54
C TYR A 183 3.94 -10.55 22.02
N ARG A 184 4.35 -11.49 22.88
CA ARG A 184 4.10 -11.39 24.33
C ARG A 184 4.73 -10.13 24.92
N VAL A 185 6.01 -9.89 24.65
CA VAL A 185 6.75 -8.72 25.12
C VAL A 185 6.07 -7.43 24.65
N PHE A 186 5.58 -7.40 23.41
CA PHE A 186 4.81 -6.27 22.90
C PHE A 186 3.53 -6.04 23.71
N LEU A 187 2.72 -7.07 23.95
CA LEU A 187 1.47 -6.95 24.70
C LEU A 187 1.69 -6.50 26.16
N GLU A 188 2.76 -6.96 26.81
CA GLU A 188 3.13 -6.53 28.17
C GLU A 188 3.58 -5.06 28.22
N GLY A 189 4.07 -4.54 27.10
CA GLY A 189 4.53 -3.15 26.96
C GLY A 189 3.43 -2.12 26.71
N ILE A 190 2.24 -2.56 26.28
CA ILE A 190 1.08 -1.67 26.04
C ILE A 190 0.53 -1.21 27.38
N LYS A 191 0.48 0.11 27.59
CA LYS A 191 -0.05 0.75 28.80
C LYS A 191 -1.45 1.31 28.59
#